data_AF-A0A932PRH5-F1
#
_entry.id   AF-A0A932PRH5-F1
#
_cell.length_a   1.000
_cell.length_b   1.000
_cell.length_c   1.000
_cell.angle_alpha   90.00
_cell.angle_beta   90.00
_cell.angle_gamma   90.00
#
_symmetry.space_group_name_H-M   'P 1'
#
loop_
_entity.id
_entity.type
_entity.pdbx_description
1 polymer ?
#
loop_
_entity_poly.entity_id
_entity_poly.type
_entity_poly.pdbx_seq_one_letter_code
_entity_poly.pdbx_strand_id
1 'polypeptide(L)'
;MKIELDPHPEPEPKYRRVPDFVPSYAPPRAQVVQPHQPVAQDVALWNPNAAANWSLPFSPIFGAILQAHNWRALGEPERAKRSMLWCYACLALYLVLPFVVLSSAGHESTGMIARGIAFWFLIFWYFLSARPQARYVKERHGDAYERRAWGTPLLVALGGVLAYYVYAFVLGTGVGIARHVAR
;
A
#
# COMPACT_ATOMS: atom_id res chain seq x y z
N MET A 1 -47.46 46.20 -74.12
CA MET A 1 -48.29 46.17 -72.89
C MET A 1 -47.56 45.30 -71.87
N LYS A 2 -46.68 45.91 -71.05
CA LYS A 2 -45.99 45.26 -69.94
C LYS A 2 -46.81 45.55 -68.69
N ILE A 3 -47.16 44.52 -67.92
CA ILE A 3 -47.83 44.66 -66.63
C ILE A 3 -46.72 44.73 -65.58
N GLU A 4 -46.46 45.93 -65.06
CA GLU A 4 -45.60 46.17 -63.90
C GLU A 4 -46.37 45.68 -62.66
N LEU A 5 -45.89 44.64 -61.98
CA LEU A 5 -46.43 44.24 -60.68
C LEU A 5 -45.76 45.08 -59.59
N ASP A 6 -46.59 45.83 -58.87
CA ASP A 6 -46.19 46.65 -57.73
C ASP A 6 -45.62 45.75 -56.60
N PRO A 7 -44.47 46.08 -55.97
CA PRO A 7 -43.93 45.24 -54.91
C PRO A 7 -44.78 45.39 -53.65
N HIS A 8 -45.28 44.25 -53.17
CA HIS A 8 -46.05 44.14 -51.94
C HIS A 8 -45.23 44.69 -50.74
N PRO A 9 -45.78 45.60 -49.91
CA PRO A 9 -45.05 46.13 -48.76
C PRO A 9 -44.76 45.00 -47.75
N GLU A 10 -43.50 44.91 -47.29
CA GLU A 10 -43.13 44.02 -46.20
C GLU A 10 -43.82 44.43 -44.89
N PRO A 11 -44.32 43.47 -44.09
CA PRO A 11 -44.94 43.78 -42.81
C PRO A 11 -43.89 44.23 -41.79
N GLU A 12 -44.10 45.39 -41.18
CA GLU A 12 -43.24 45.87 -40.09
C GLU A 12 -43.15 44.86 -38.93
N PRO A 13 -41.95 44.61 -38.37
CA PRO A 13 -41.79 43.69 -37.24
C PRO A 13 -42.40 44.27 -35.96
N LYS A 14 -43.49 43.66 -35.49
CA LYS A 14 -44.22 43.98 -34.24
C LYS A 14 -43.46 43.63 -32.94
N TYR A 15 -42.14 43.58 -32.93
CA TYR A 15 -41.39 43.31 -31.71
C TYR A 15 -40.95 44.63 -31.06
N ARG A 16 -41.78 45.09 -30.11
CA ARG A 16 -41.43 46.17 -29.17
C ARG A 16 -40.19 45.72 -28.38
N ARG A 17 -39.05 46.41 -28.55
CA ARG A 17 -37.86 46.21 -27.70
C ARG A 17 -38.26 46.42 -26.24
N VAL A 18 -38.23 45.35 -25.47
CA VAL A 18 -38.40 45.41 -24.01
C VAL A 18 -37.14 46.09 -23.47
N PRO A 19 -37.23 47.15 -22.64
CA PRO A 19 -36.06 47.72 -22.00
C PRO A 19 -35.31 46.64 -21.23
N ASP A 20 -33.97 46.64 -21.32
CA ASP A 20 -33.12 45.68 -20.64
C ASP A 20 -33.45 45.66 -19.14
N PHE A 21 -34.11 44.59 -18.70
CA PHE A 21 -34.37 44.37 -17.28
C PHE A 21 -33.04 44.03 -16.62
N VAL A 22 -32.45 45.00 -15.93
CA VAL A 22 -31.28 44.77 -15.06
C VAL A 22 -31.83 44.44 -13.66
N PRO A 23 -31.73 43.18 -13.19
CA PRO A 23 -32.18 42.85 -11.85
C PRO A 23 -31.33 43.61 -10.82
N SER A 24 -31.98 44.37 -9.92
CA SER A 24 -31.31 45.11 -8.82
C SER A 24 -30.72 44.17 -7.75
N TYR A 25 -31.04 42.87 -7.81
CA TYR A 25 -30.46 41.89 -6.91
C TYR A 25 -29.17 41.32 -7.51
N ALA A 26 -28.03 41.77 -6.99
CA ALA A 26 -26.79 41.01 -7.12
C ALA A 26 -26.94 39.73 -6.27
N PRO A 27 -26.86 38.52 -6.86
CA PRO A 27 -26.89 37.30 -6.07
C PRO A 27 -25.77 37.38 -5.02
N PRO A 28 -25.99 36.90 -3.78
CA PRO A 28 -24.93 36.80 -2.80
C PRO A 28 -23.81 36.05 -3.49
N ARG A 29 -22.61 36.62 -3.53
CA ARG A 29 -21.44 35.88 -4.04
C ARG A 29 -21.40 34.61 -3.22
N ALA A 30 -21.88 33.52 -3.79
CA ALA A 30 -21.68 32.20 -3.24
C ALA A 30 -20.16 32.12 -3.13
N GLN A 31 -19.65 32.16 -1.91
CA GLN A 31 -18.29 31.75 -1.68
C GLN A 31 -18.25 30.35 -2.26
N VAL A 32 -17.64 30.21 -3.42
CA VAL A 32 -17.32 28.91 -3.96
C VAL A 32 -16.42 28.32 -2.89
N VAL A 33 -17.01 27.50 -2.02
CA VAL A 33 -16.26 26.63 -1.15
C VAL A 33 -15.48 25.79 -2.13
N GLN A 34 -14.24 26.22 -2.41
CA GLN A 34 -13.34 25.45 -3.24
C GLN A 34 -13.32 24.08 -2.57
N PRO A 35 -13.69 22.99 -3.28
CA PRO A 35 -13.50 21.66 -2.72
C PRO A 35 -12.05 21.64 -2.26
N HIS A 36 -11.85 21.36 -0.96
CA HIS A 36 -10.55 21.34 -0.31
C HIS A 36 -9.59 20.65 -1.27
N GLN A 37 -8.75 21.44 -1.96
CA GLN A 37 -7.79 20.84 -2.88
C GLN A 37 -6.97 19.93 -1.98
N PRO A 38 -6.92 18.61 -2.25
CA PRO A 38 -6.03 17.76 -1.49
C PRO A 38 -4.67 18.40 -1.71
N VAL A 39 -4.09 18.93 -0.62
CA VAL A 39 -2.71 19.38 -0.65
C VAL A 39 -1.96 18.13 -1.08
N ALA A 40 -1.56 18.11 -2.35
CA ALA A 40 -0.72 17.07 -2.90
C ALA A 40 0.62 17.23 -2.20
N GLN A 41 0.71 16.75 -0.97
CA GLN A 41 1.98 16.34 -0.43
C GLN A 41 2.43 15.22 -1.37
N ASP A 42 3.56 15.40 -2.03
CA ASP A 42 4.23 14.36 -2.82
C ASP A 42 4.63 13.22 -1.88
N VAL A 43 3.65 12.38 -1.53
CA VAL A 43 3.85 11.24 -0.65
C VAL A 43 4.39 10.10 -1.50
N ALA A 44 5.72 9.99 -1.53
CA ALA A 44 6.40 8.89 -2.21
C ALA A 44 6.31 7.60 -1.39
N LEU A 45 5.70 6.54 -1.94
CA LEU A 45 5.47 5.25 -1.30
C LEU A 45 5.92 4.09 -2.19
N TRP A 46 6.26 2.97 -1.57
CA TRP A 46 6.21 1.68 -2.27
C TRP A 46 4.77 1.21 -2.36
N ASN A 47 4.36 0.70 -3.51
CA ASN A 47 3.01 0.17 -3.70
C ASN A 47 2.70 -0.90 -2.63
N PRO A 48 1.68 -0.71 -1.77
CA PRO A 48 1.43 -1.62 -0.64
C PRO A 48 1.05 -3.05 -1.06
N ASN A 49 0.34 -3.21 -2.18
CA ASN A 49 -0.01 -4.54 -2.72
C ASN A 49 1.24 -5.24 -3.25
N ALA A 50 2.12 -4.51 -3.95
CA ALA A 50 3.38 -5.07 -4.40
C ALA A 50 4.29 -5.45 -3.21
N ALA A 51 4.32 -4.64 -2.14
CA ALA A 51 5.06 -4.97 -0.92
C ALA A 51 4.56 -6.27 -0.28
N ALA A 52 3.24 -6.47 -0.24
CA ALA A 52 2.64 -7.72 0.24
C ALA A 52 3.00 -8.91 -0.67
N ASN A 53 2.92 -8.76 -1.99
CA ASN A 53 3.24 -9.83 -2.94
C ASN A 53 4.71 -10.26 -2.88
N TRP A 54 5.63 -9.29 -2.82
CA TRP A 54 7.06 -9.57 -2.66
C TRP A 54 7.41 -10.19 -1.30
N SER A 55 6.52 -10.10 -0.31
CA SER A 55 6.72 -10.78 0.97
C SER A 55 6.54 -12.30 0.90
N LEU A 56 5.91 -12.82 -0.15
CA LEU A 56 5.73 -14.27 -0.34
C LEU A 56 7.06 -14.97 -0.68
N PRO A 57 7.85 -14.54 -1.68
CA PRO A 57 9.14 -15.16 -1.97
C PRO A 57 10.25 -14.77 -0.99
N PHE A 58 10.16 -13.59 -0.33
CA PHE A 58 11.18 -13.16 0.63
C PHE A 58 10.80 -13.52 2.06
N SER A 59 9.93 -12.73 2.67
CA SER A 59 9.31 -12.98 3.98
C SER A 59 8.36 -11.84 4.34
N PRO A 60 7.42 -12.04 5.28
CA PRO A 60 6.68 -10.93 5.88
C PRO A 60 7.56 -9.93 6.66
N ILE A 61 8.82 -10.26 7.01
CA ILE A 61 9.79 -9.28 7.57
C ILE A 61 9.99 -8.13 6.58
N PHE A 62 10.23 -8.47 5.30
CA PHE A 62 10.42 -7.50 4.23
C PHE A 62 9.21 -6.57 4.07
N GLY A 63 8.00 -7.14 3.98
CA GLY A 63 6.78 -6.37 3.85
C GLY A 63 6.51 -5.48 5.06
N ALA A 64 6.80 -5.97 6.27
CA ALA A 64 6.61 -5.22 7.50
C ALA A 64 7.53 -3.98 7.58
N ILE A 65 8.79 -4.09 7.14
CA ILE A 65 9.73 -2.97 7.04
C ILE A 65 9.21 -1.93 6.04
N LEU A 66 8.83 -2.36 4.83
CA LEU A 66 8.27 -1.45 3.81
C LEU A 66 6.99 -0.77 4.29
N GLN A 67 6.10 -1.50 4.95
CA GLN A 67 4.90 -0.93 5.55
C GLN A 67 5.24 0.11 6.60
N ALA A 68 6.24 -0.13 7.45
CA ALA A 68 6.67 0.86 8.43
C ALA A 68 7.19 2.15 7.76
N HIS A 69 7.97 2.04 6.68
CA HIS A 69 8.42 3.21 5.94
C HIS A 69 7.27 3.95 5.25
N ASN A 70 6.34 3.22 4.62
CA ASN A 70 5.16 3.80 4.01
C ASN A 70 4.30 4.55 5.05
N TRP A 71 4.06 3.96 6.22
CA TRP A 71 3.31 4.64 7.29
C TRP A 71 4.02 5.91 7.79
N ARG A 72 5.35 5.91 7.88
CA ARG A 72 6.11 7.12 8.22
C ARG A 72 5.94 8.22 7.16
N ALA A 73 6.02 7.84 5.89
CA ALA A 73 5.80 8.78 4.78
C ALA A 73 4.38 9.33 4.74
N LEU A 74 3.39 8.54 5.19
CA LEU A 74 1.99 8.95 5.35
C LEU A 74 1.73 9.80 6.62
N GLY A 75 2.75 10.11 7.43
CA GLY A 75 2.58 10.87 8.67
C GLY A 75 1.92 10.08 9.81
N GLU A 76 1.96 8.74 9.76
CA GLU A 76 1.28 7.82 10.70
C GLU A 76 2.31 7.02 11.53
N PRO A 77 3.07 7.65 12.45
CA PRO A 77 4.19 7.01 13.14
C PRO A 77 3.78 5.85 14.05
N GLU A 78 2.59 5.89 14.65
CA GLU A 78 2.09 4.80 15.50
C GLU A 78 1.79 3.53 14.68
N ARG A 79 1.28 3.70 13.45
CA ARG A 79 1.08 2.56 12.54
C ARG A 79 2.41 2.02 12.03
N ALA A 80 3.41 2.88 11.83
CA ALA A 80 4.75 2.45 11.50
C ALA A 80 5.38 1.60 12.62
N LYS A 81 5.20 1.98 13.89
CA LYS A 81 5.64 1.18 15.04
C LYS A 81 4.97 -0.19 15.07
N ARG A 82 3.67 -0.25 14.80
CA ARG A 82 2.94 -1.54 14.69
C ARG A 82 3.48 -2.42 13.57
N SER A 83 3.80 -1.86 12.41
CA SER A 83 4.45 -2.62 11.34
C SER A 83 5.84 -3.11 11.76
N MET A 84 6.62 -2.33 12.51
CA MET A 84 7.89 -2.81 13.07
C MET A 84 7.71 -3.92 14.11
N LEU A 85 6.63 -3.89 14.91
CA LEU A 85 6.31 -4.99 15.82
C LEU A 85 6.10 -6.31 15.06
N TRP A 86 5.39 -6.25 13.93
CA TRP A 86 5.26 -7.39 13.02
C TRP A 86 6.61 -7.87 12.46
N CYS A 87 7.50 -6.93 12.11
CA CYS A 87 8.86 -7.26 11.68
C CYS A 87 9.60 -8.04 12.77
N TYR A 88 9.59 -7.57 14.02
CA TYR A 88 10.26 -8.25 15.13
C TYR A 88 9.63 -9.60 15.45
N ALA A 89 8.31 -9.72 15.41
CA ALA A 89 7.62 -10.99 15.61
C ALA A 89 7.95 -12.02 14.52
N CYS A 90 8.00 -11.59 13.26
CA CYS A 90 8.46 -12.44 12.16
C CYS A 90 9.93 -12.85 12.36
N LEU A 91 10.81 -11.91 12.71
CA LEU A 91 12.23 -12.20 12.95
C LEU A 91 12.40 -13.23 14.07
N ALA A 92 11.68 -13.07 15.18
CA ALA A 92 11.68 -14.04 16.27
C ALA A 92 11.24 -15.43 15.81
N LEU A 93 10.16 -15.53 15.02
CA LEU A 93 9.71 -16.82 14.46
C LEU A 93 10.76 -17.46 13.55
N TYR A 94 11.40 -16.68 12.68
CA TYR A 94 12.42 -17.16 11.74
C TYR A 94 13.70 -17.63 12.45
N LEU A 95 14.00 -17.10 13.64
CA LEU A 95 15.14 -17.57 14.44
C LEU A 95 14.76 -18.75 15.34
N VAL A 96 13.59 -18.72 15.96
CA VAL A 96 13.21 -19.72 16.97
C VAL A 96 12.73 -21.03 16.34
N LEU A 97 11.89 -20.98 15.31
CA LEU A 97 11.28 -22.20 14.75
C LEU A 97 12.32 -23.18 14.18
N PRO A 98 13.33 -22.76 13.39
CA PRO A 98 14.36 -23.68 12.92
C PRO A 98 15.13 -24.33 14.07
N PHE A 99 15.43 -23.58 15.14
CA PHE A 99 16.09 -24.13 16.32
C PHE A 99 15.25 -25.21 17.01
N VAL A 100 13.95 -24.96 17.21
CA VAL A 100 13.03 -25.94 17.80
C VAL A 100 12.93 -27.21 16.96
N VAL A 101 12.76 -27.07 15.64
CA VAL A 101 12.69 -28.21 14.70
C VAL A 101 13.98 -28.99 14.69
N LEU A 102 15.12 -28.30 14.61
CA LEU A 102 16.41 -28.95 14.63
C LEU A 102 16.66 -29.64 15.97
N SER A 103 16.19 -29.11 17.11
CA SER A 103 16.42 -29.65 18.46
C SER A 103 15.51 -30.82 18.84
N SER A 104 14.38 -31.04 18.15
CA SER A 104 13.41 -32.11 18.48
C SER A 104 13.77 -33.54 18.03
N ALA A 105 15.04 -33.78 17.69
CA ALA A 105 15.62 -35.10 17.37
C ALA A 105 14.89 -35.93 16.30
N GLY A 106 14.22 -35.27 15.34
CA GLY A 106 13.58 -35.95 14.22
C GLY A 106 12.12 -36.34 14.44
N HIS A 107 11.45 -35.80 15.46
CA HIS A 107 10.01 -35.93 15.58
C HIS A 107 9.32 -35.17 14.42
N GLU A 108 8.88 -35.90 13.40
CA GLU A 108 8.39 -35.32 12.13
C GLU A 108 7.25 -34.31 12.32
N SER A 109 6.40 -34.53 13.34
CA SER A 109 5.29 -33.63 13.65
C SER A 109 5.74 -32.24 14.10
N THR A 110 6.92 -32.09 14.70
CA THR A 110 7.45 -30.77 15.08
C THR A 110 7.69 -29.89 13.85
N GLY A 111 8.24 -30.47 12.78
CA GLY A 111 8.45 -29.76 11.52
C GLY A 111 7.13 -29.36 10.84
N MET A 112 6.13 -30.24 10.88
CA MET A 112 4.80 -29.95 10.35
C MET A 112 4.11 -28.81 11.13
N ILE A 113 4.14 -28.87 12.47
CA ILE A 113 3.57 -27.84 13.35
C ILE A 113 4.26 -26.50 13.11
N ALA A 114 5.60 -26.46 13.06
CA ALA A 114 6.34 -25.23 12.82
C ALA A 114 5.98 -24.56 11.49
N ARG A 115 5.85 -25.34 10.40
CA ARG A 115 5.39 -24.84 9.09
C ARG A 115 3.95 -24.34 9.15
N GLY A 116 3.07 -25.05 9.86
CA GLY A 116 1.68 -24.62 10.09
C GLY A 116 1.59 -23.30 10.84
N ILE A 117 2.39 -23.13 11.91
CA ILE A 117 2.50 -21.87 12.65
C ILE A 117 2.98 -20.74 11.73
N ALA A 118 4.06 -20.96 10.97
CA ALA A 118 4.58 -19.96 10.04
C ALA A 118 3.55 -19.57 8.96
N PHE A 119 2.82 -20.54 8.43
CA PHE A 119 1.77 -20.32 7.44
C PHE A 119 0.61 -19.49 8.00
N TRP A 120 0.06 -19.86 9.16
CA TRP A 120 -1.01 -19.09 9.81
C TRP A 120 -0.55 -17.70 10.23
N PHE A 121 0.70 -17.57 10.67
CA PHE A 121 1.27 -16.28 11.00
C PHE A 121 1.37 -15.35 9.79
N LEU A 122 1.76 -15.88 8.62
CA LEU A 122 1.76 -15.15 7.35
C LEU A 122 0.34 -14.65 7.01
N ILE A 123 -0.68 -15.50 7.17
CA ILE A 123 -2.09 -15.14 6.97
C ILE A 123 -2.49 -14.00 7.91
N PHE A 124 -2.21 -14.13 9.20
CA PHE A 124 -2.56 -13.10 10.20
C PHE A 124 -1.85 -11.79 9.92
N TRP A 125 -0.55 -11.82 9.61
CA TRP A 125 0.20 -10.64 9.21
C TRP A 125 -0.44 -9.95 7.99
N TYR A 126 -0.83 -10.72 6.97
CA TYR A 126 -1.44 -10.17 5.77
C TYR A 126 -2.75 -9.44 6.10
N PHE A 127 -3.65 -10.07 6.85
CA PHE A 127 -4.96 -9.48 7.16
C PHE A 127 -4.91 -8.36 8.20
N LEU A 128 -4.01 -8.43 9.18
CA LEU A 128 -3.93 -7.49 10.29
C LEU A 128 -2.94 -6.33 10.04
N SER A 129 -1.98 -6.47 9.12
CA SER A 129 -0.98 -5.45 8.82
C SER A 129 -0.98 -5.03 7.35
N ALA A 130 -0.82 -5.97 6.42
CA ALA A 130 -0.59 -5.64 5.01
C ALA A 130 -1.82 -5.06 4.31
N ARG A 131 -2.94 -5.78 4.39
CA ARG A 131 -4.20 -5.40 3.76
C ARG A 131 -4.74 -4.05 4.27
N PRO A 132 -4.70 -3.73 5.57
CA PRO A 132 -5.10 -2.41 6.07
C PRO A 132 -4.32 -1.24 5.47
N GLN A 133 -3.00 -1.37 5.26
CA GLN A 133 -2.22 -0.31 4.60
C GLN A 133 -2.64 -0.11 3.15
N ALA A 134 -2.79 -1.21 2.39
CA ALA A 134 -3.24 -1.14 1.00
C ALA A 134 -4.61 -0.46 0.87
N ARG A 135 -5.54 -0.80 1.77
CA ARG A 135 -6.85 -0.18 1.85
C ARG A 135 -6.76 1.32 2.15
N TYR A 136 -5.96 1.70 3.16
CA TYR A 136 -5.79 3.11 3.54
C TYR A 136 -5.25 3.97 2.39
N VAL A 137 -4.21 3.49 1.70
CA VAL A 137 -3.61 4.23 0.57
C VAL A 137 -4.62 4.35 -0.57
N LYS A 138 -5.35 3.27 -0.89
CA LYS A 138 -6.39 3.31 -1.92
C LYS A 138 -7.52 4.29 -1.58
N GLU A 139 -7.97 4.33 -0.33
CA GLU A 139 -9.08 5.19 0.11
C GLU A 139 -8.70 6.68 0.17
N ARG A 140 -7.47 7.02 0.58
CA ARG A 140 -7.04 8.43 0.75
C ARG A 140 -6.30 9.02 -0.44
N HIS A 141 -5.52 8.22 -1.15
CA HIS A 141 -4.63 8.69 -2.21
C HIS A 141 -4.96 8.06 -3.57
N GLY A 142 -5.71 6.96 -3.62
CA GLY A 142 -5.97 6.24 -4.86
C GLY A 142 -4.66 5.84 -5.54
N ASP A 143 -4.50 6.26 -6.80
CA ASP A 143 -3.27 6.13 -7.58
C ASP A 143 -2.42 7.42 -7.62
N ALA A 144 -2.86 8.50 -6.97
CA ALA A 144 -2.25 9.82 -7.02
C ALA A 144 -1.09 9.98 -6.01
N TYR A 145 -0.20 8.99 -5.93
CA TYR A 145 1.01 9.03 -5.10
C TYR A 145 2.24 8.67 -5.92
N GLU A 146 3.39 9.23 -5.56
CA GLU A 146 4.64 8.92 -6.24
C GLU A 146 5.13 7.51 -5.87
N ARG A 147 5.48 6.70 -6.87
CA ARG A 147 5.92 5.32 -6.65
C ARG A 147 7.43 5.26 -6.49
N ARG A 148 7.89 4.84 -5.30
CA ARG A 148 9.30 4.60 -5.03
C ARG A 148 9.86 3.42 -5.83
N ALA A 149 11.14 3.54 -6.21
CA ALA A 149 11.86 2.49 -6.91
C ALA A 149 12.10 1.24 -6.03
N TRP A 150 12.15 0.06 -6.66
CA TRP A 150 12.25 -1.23 -5.99
C TRP A 150 13.67 -1.81 -5.87
N GLY A 151 14.66 -1.22 -6.56
CA GLY A 151 16.03 -1.78 -6.61
C GLY A 151 16.64 -2.03 -5.23
N THR A 152 16.72 -0.98 -4.39
CA THR A 152 17.32 -1.09 -3.06
C THR A 152 16.57 -2.05 -2.13
N PRO A 153 15.23 -1.97 -1.97
CA PRO A 153 14.50 -2.95 -1.16
C PRO A 153 14.71 -4.40 -1.59
N LEU A 154 14.64 -4.69 -2.90
CA LEU A 154 14.78 -6.05 -3.41
C LEU A 154 16.21 -6.59 -3.21
N LEU A 155 17.22 -5.74 -3.37
CA LEU A 155 18.61 -6.11 -3.11
C LEU A 155 18.84 -6.44 -1.62
N VAL A 156 18.29 -5.63 -0.72
CA VAL A 156 18.34 -5.89 0.72
C VAL A 156 17.61 -7.18 1.07
N ALA A 157 16.45 -7.44 0.45
CA ALA A 157 15.69 -8.67 0.66
C ALA A 157 16.48 -9.90 0.22
N LEU A 158 17.15 -9.84 -0.93
CA LEU A 158 18.04 -10.89 -1.42
C LEU A 158 19.20 -11.15 -0.44
N GLY A 159 19.85 -10.09 0.06
CA GLY A 159 20.88 -10.21 1.09
C GLY A 159 20.35 -10.85 2.38
N GLY A 160 19.13 -10.51 2.79
CA GLY A 160 18.46 -11.13 3.94
C GLY A 160 18.19 -12.63 3.75
N VAL A 161 17.78 -13.05 2.56
CA VAL A 161 17.60 -14.48 2.23
C VAL A 161 18.93 -15.23 2.32
N LEU A 162 20.00 -14.68 1.75
CA LEU A 162 21.33 -15.27 1.84
C LEU A 162 21.79 -15.40 3.30
N ALA A 163 21.63 -14.34 4.10
CA ALA A 163 21.95 -14.35 5.52
C ALA A 163 21.16 -15.40 6.30
N TYR A 164 19.87 -15.59 5.98
CA TYR A 164 19.04 -16.62 6.59
C TYR A 164 19.53 -18.04 6.25
N TYR A 165 19.94 -18.31 5.01
CA TYR A 165 20.50 -19.61 4.65
C TYR A 165 21.84 -19.89 5.35
N VAL A 166 22.70 -18.89 5.47
CA VAL A 166 23.95 -18.99 6.26
C VAL A 166 23.62 -19.31 7.71
N TYR A 167 22.68 -18.59 8.31
CA TYR A 167 22.22 -18.84 9.67
C TYR A 167 21.69 -20.28 9.83
N ALA A 168 20.80 -20.74 8.94
CA ALA A 168 20.23 -22.08 9.01
C ALA A 168 21.30 -23.18 8.87
N PHE A 169 22.30 -22.97 8.01
CA PHE A 169 23.44 -23.87 7.85
C PHE A 169 24.30 -23.96 9.12
N VAL A 170 24.68 -22.80 9.69
CA VAL A 170 25.46 -22.75 10.94
C VAL A 170 24.69 -23.37 12.10
N LEU A 171 23.39 -23.10 12.19
CA LEU A 171 22.54 -23.67 13.23
C LEU A 171 22.41 -25.19 13.09
N GLY A 172 22.18 -25.70 11.87
CA GLY A 172 22.08 -27.13 11.60
C GLY A 172 23.37 -27.88 11.92
N THR A 173 24.51 -27.35 11.49
CA THR A 173 25.83 -27.93 11.79
C THR A 173 26.12 -27.91 13.29
N GLY A 174 25.89 -26.78 13.98
CA GLY A 174 26.11 -26.66 15.42
C GLY A 174 25.26 -27.63 16.26
N VAL A 175 23.95 -27.72 15.97
CA VAL A 175 23.06 -28.67 16.65
C VAL A 175 23.46 -30.12 16.34
N GLY A 176 23.91 -30.42 15.12
CA GLY A 176 24.40 -31.73 14.74
C GLY A 176 25.64 -32.16 15.53
N ILE A 177 26.65 -31.29 15.61
CA ILE A 177 27.88 -31.52 16.38
C ILE A 177 27.56 -31.73 17.86
N ALA A 178 26.74 -30.85 18.46
CA ALA A 178 26.38 -30.94 19.87
C ALA A 178 25.72 -32.28 20.23
N ARG A 179 24.88 -32.80 19.34
CA ARG A 179 24.26 -34.13 19.52
C ARG A 179 25.24 -35.29 19.40
N HIS A 180 26.21 -35.17 18.52
CA HIS A 180 27.19 -36.23 18.34
C HIS A 180 28.10 -36.34 19.58
N VAL A 181 28.49 -35.20 20.17
CA VAL A 181 29.32 -35.16 21.39
C VAL A 181 28.56 -35.60 22.65
N ALA A 182 27.24 -35.40 22.69
CA ALA A 182 26.41 -35.74 23.84
C ALA A 182 25.92 -37.21 23.88
N ARG A 183 26.29 -38.04 22.89
CA ARG A 183 26.01 -39.49 22.85
C ARG A 183 27.21 -40.27 23.33
#